data_AF-A0A645FFN9-F1
#
_entry.id   AF-A0A645FFN9-F1
#
_cell.length_a   1.000
_cell.length_b   1.000
_cell.length_c   1.000
_cell.angle_alpha   90.00
_cell.angle_beta   90.00
_cell.angle_gamma   90.00
#
_symmetry.space_group_name_H-M   'P 1'
#
loop_
_entity.id
_entity.type
_entity.pdbx_description
1 polymer ?
#
loop_
_entity_poly.entity_id
_entity_poly.type
_entity_poly.pdbx_seq_one_letter_code
_entity_poly.pdbx_strand_id
1 'polypeptide(L)'
;MIPLSEAEIEQIRKETGGKVPEERLAVIASDRKLLAYAKGTMAAQVTLSKTDFNKTADVFLSQPIEDSLASKDILLNCLALVDRRVGKKRIMDMEQSVRMKHPIVQYFYALRRGLK
;
A
#
# COMPACT_ATOMS: atom_id res chain seq x y z
N MET A 1 2.37 -2.03 17.42
CA MET A 1 3.43 -3.01 17.09
C MET A 1 3.00 -3.76 15.84
N ILE A 2 3.90 -3.99 14.88
CA ILE A 2 3.60 -4.85 13.73
C ILE A 2 3.65 -6.30 14.23
N PRO A 3 2.57 -7.09 14.13
CA PRO A 3 2.53 -8.45 14.67
C PRO A 3 3.54 -9.33 13.94
N LEU A 4 4.32 -10.11 14.67
CA LEU A 4 5.27 -11.10 14.14
C LEU A 4 4.62 -12.47 14.11
N SER A 5 4.84 -13.22 13.03
CA SER A 5 4.46 -14.62 12.93
C SER A 5 5.63 -15.53 13.30
N GLU A 6 5.33 -16.72 13.84
CA GLU A 6 6.35 -17.74 14.12
C GLU A 6 7.13 -18.16 12.86
N ALA A 7 6.48 -18.13 11.70
CA ALA A 7 7.11 -18.39 10.41
C ALA A 7 8.24 -17.40 10.08
N GLU A 8 8.07 -16.11 10.41
CA GLU A 8 9.08 -15.08 10.18
C GLU A 8 10.31 -15.27 11.08
N ILE A 9 10.11 -15.75 12.32
CA ILE A 9 11.19 -16.03 13.27
C ILE A 9 11.97 -17.28 12.82
N GLU A 10 11.26 -18.32 12.41
CA GLU A 10 11.86 -19.57 11.94
C GLU A 10 12.64 -19.40 10.63
N GLN A 11 12.18 -18.51 9.74
CA GLN A 11 12.93 -18.14 8.54
C GLN A 11 14.30 -17.54 8.90
N ILE A 12 14.35 -16.64 9.90
CA ILE A 12 15.61 -16.02 10.35
C ILE A 12 16.51 -17.03 11.04
N ARG A 13 15.94 -17.98 11.79
CA ARG A 13 16.70 -19.09 12.41
C ARG A 13 17.43 -19.92 11.36
N LYS A 14 16.75 -20.26 10.26
CA LYS A 14 17.32 -20.99 9.12
C LYS A 14 18.39 -20.17 8.38
N GLU A 15 18.13 -18.90 8.11
CA GLU A 15 19.08 -18.01 7.43
C GLU A 15 20.36 -17.76 8.24
N THR A 16 20.25 -17.68 9.56
CA THR A 16 21.39 -17.45 10.46
C THR A 16 22.12 -18.74 10.86
N GLY A 17 21.65 -19.89 10.38
CA GLY A 17 22.25 -21.19 10.66
C GLY A 17 22.29 -21.53 12.16
N GLY A 18 21.32 -21.03 12.94
CA GLY A 18 21.25 -21.27 14.38
C GLY A 18 22.32 -20.60 15.24
N LYS A 19 23.16 -19.72 14.67
CA LYS A 19 24.24 -19.02 15.41
C LYS A 19 23.76 -17.87 16.28
N VAL A 20 22.50 -17.47 16.13
CA VAL A 20 21.91 -16.33 16.81
C VAL A 20 21.06 -16.84 17.98
N PRO A 21 21.23 -16.28 19.20
CA PRO A 21 20.41 -16.63 20.36
C PRO A 21 18.92 -16.40 20.10
N GLU A 22 18.08 -17.28 20.63
CA GLU A 22 16.62 -17.30 20.40
C GLU A 22 15.95 -15.98 20.79
N GLU A 23 16.44 -15.37 21.87
CA GLU A 23 16.04 -14.05 22.37
C GLU A 23 16.28 -12.92 21.36
N ARG A 24 17.28 -13.08 20.49
CA ARG A 24 17.66 -12.08 19.47
C ARG A 24 16.95 -12.32 18.14
N LEU A 25 16.44 -13.53 17.88
CA LEU A 25 15.71 -13.84 16.64
C LEU A 25 14.45 -13.00 16.51
N ALA A 26 13.68 -12.84 17.60
CA ALA A 26 12.47 -12.02 17.62
C ALA A 26 12.77 -10.54 17.36
N VAL A 27 13.87 -10.01 17.89
CA VAL A 27 14.32 -8.63 17.66
C VAL A 27 14.69 -8.42 16.20
N ILE A 28 15.49 -9.32 15.61
CA ILE A 28 15.89 -9.22 14.20
C ILE A 28 14.68 -9.36 13.27
N ALA A 29 13.72 -10.24 13.59
CA ALA A 29 12.47 -10.37 12.86
C ALA A 29 11.66 -9.07 12.89
N SER A 30 11.53 -8.48 14.08
CA SER A 30 10.87 -7.19 14.27
C SER A 30 11.52 -6.09 13.42
N ASP A 31 12.84 -5.94 13.53
CA ASP A 31 13.58 -4.88 12.85
C ASP A 31 13.53 -5.01 11.32
N ARG A 32 13.64 -6.23 10.79
CA ARG A 32 13.49 -6.47 9.34
C ARG A 32 12.09 -6.11 8.86
N LYS A 33 11.06 -6.50 9.61
CA LYS A 33 9.68 -6.21 9.25
C LYS A 33 9.40 -4.71 9.29
N LEU A 34 9.93 -4.02 10.31
CA LEU A 34 9.87 -2.57 10.42
C LEU A 34 10.57 -1.88 9.25
N LEU A 35 11.77 -2.34 8.89
CA LEU A 35 12.54 -1.78 7.77
C LEU A 35 11.83 -1.98 6.43
N ALA A 36 11.25 -3.15 6.20
CA ALA A 36 10.48 -3.43 4.98
C ALA A 36 9.26 -2.51 4.87
N TYR A 37 8.52 -2.32 5.97
CA TYR A 37 7.39 -1.40 6.02
C TYR A 37 7.81 0.06 5.82
N ALA A 38 8.90 0.49 6.45
CA ALA A 38 9.44 1.85 6.31
C ALA A 38 9.89 2.12 4.87
N LYS A 39 10.60 1.18 4.24
CA LYS A 39 11.00 1.26 2.82
C LYS A 39 9.78 1.32 1.90
N GLY A 40 8.76 0.49 2.13
CA GLY A 40 7.52 0.53 1.35
C GLY A 40 6.79 1.87 1.48
N THR A 41 6.76 2.43 2.70
CA THR A 41 6.15 3.74 2.97
C THR A 41 6.92 4.87 2.29
N MET A 42 8.25 4.89 2.42
CA MET A 42 9.10 5.89 1.75
C MET A 42 9.01 5.79 0.23
N ALA A 43 9.04 4.58 -0.35
CA ALA A 43 8.87 4.39 -1.78
C ALA A 43 7.53 4.95 -2.27
N ALA A 44 6.44 4.67 -1.55
CA ALA A 44 5.12 5.23 -1.85
C ALA A 44 5.09 6.76 -1.75
N GLN A 45 5.82 7.36 -0.80
CA GLN A 45 5.94 8.82 -0.67
C GLN A 45 6.74 9.44 -1.83
N VAL A 46 7.83 8.79 -2.27
CA VAL A 46 8.66 9.27 -3.39
C VAL A 46 7.91 9.21 -4.72
N THR A 47 7.01 8.23 -4.90
CA THR A 47 6.10 8.16 -6.07
C THR A 47 5.21 9.41 -6.20
N LEU A 48 5.06 10.24 -5.16
CA LEU A 48 4.36 11.52 -5.22
C LEU A 48 5.22 12.65 -5.83
N SER A 49 6.43 12.38 -6.33
CA SER A 49 7.26 13.39 -7.00
C SER A 49 6.64 13.86 -8.32
N LYS A 50 6.87 15.14 -8.69
CA LYS A 50 6.25 15.78 -9.86
C LYS A 50 6.53 15.06 -11.19
N THR A 51 7.70 14.43 -11.32
CA THR A 51 8.11 13.69 -12.52
C THR A 51 7.38 12.35 -12.64
N ASP A 52 7.02 11.73 -11.52
CA ASP A 52 6.30 10.45 -11.49
C ASP A 52 4.81 10.65 -11.78
N PHE A 53 4.25 11.82 -11.44
CA PHE A 53 2.85 12.14 -11.72
C PHE A 53 2.49 12.08 -13.21
N ASN A 54 3.27 12.72 -14.10
CA ASN A 54 2.94 12.75 -15.53
C ASN A 54 2.95 11.34 -16.15
N LYS A 55 3.95 10.53 -15.79
CA LYS A 55 4.04 9.14 -16.26
C LYS A 55 2.83 8.32 -15.78
N THR A 56 2.45 8.45 -14.51
CA THR A 56 1.30 7.75 -13.96
C THR A 56 -0.02 8.26 -14.56
N ALA A 57 -0.12 9.56 -14.88
CA ALA A 57 -1.26 10.14 -15.57
C ALA A 57 -1.40 9.58 -16.99
N ASP A 58 -0.31 9.44 -17.75
CA ASP A 58 -0.33 8.83 -19.09
C ASP A 58 -0.81 7.38 -19.03
N VAL A 59 -0.34 6.61 -18.05
CA VAL A 59 -0.82 5.24 -17.80
C VAL A 59 -2.31 5.24 -17.47
N PHE A 60 -2.76 6.10 -16.56
CA PHE A 60 -4.17 6.23 -16.20
C PHE A 60 -5.08 6.56 -17.39
N LEU A 61 -4.64 7.47 -18.27
CA LEU A 61 -5.42 7.90 -19.43
C LEU A 61 -5.47 6.85 -20.54
N SER A 62 -4.52 5.91 -20.58
CA SER A 62 -4.39 4.89 -21.61
C SER A 62 -4.92 3.51 -21.20
N GLN A 63 -5.22 3.27 -19.92
CA GLN A 63 -5.70 1.98 -19.42
C GLN A 63 -7.17 2.02 -18.95
N PRO A 64 -7.84 0.85 -18.88
CA PRO A 64 -9.15 0.72 -18.24
C PRO A 64 -9.18 1.25 -16.80
N ILE A 65 -10.35 1.78 -16.40
CA ILE A 65 -10.52 2.35 -15.05
C ILE A 65 -10.40 1.26 -13.97
N GLU A 66 -10.80 0.03 -14.30
CA GLU A 66 -10.68 -1.19 -13.49
C GLU A 66 -9.25 -1.42 -13.04
N ASP A 67 -8.30 -1.35 -13.98
CA ASP A 67 -6.89 -1.61 -13.73
C ASP A 67 -6.30 -0.54 -12.81
N SER A 68 -6.73 0.71 -12.99
CA SER A 68 -6.35 1.83 -12.13
C SER A 68 -6.88 1.67 -10.69
N LEU A 69 -8.09 1.11 -10.52
CA LEU A 69 -8.69 0.82 -9.21
C LEU A 69 -8.02 -0.38 -8.52
N ALA A 70 -7.60 -1.39 -9.28
CA ALA A 70 -6.93 -2.59 -8.77
C ALA A 70 -5.43 -2.39 -8.53
N SER A 71 -4.83 -1.36 -9.14
CA SER A 71 -3.39 -1.10 -9.07
C SER A 71 -2.88 -0.94 -7.63
N LYS A 72 -1.62 -1.33 -7.42
CA LYS A 72 -0.84 -1.07 -6.19
C LYS A 72 -0.27 0.35 -6.16
N ASP A 73 -0.29 1.06 -7.28
CA ASP A 73 0.12 2.46 -7.36
C ASP A 73 -0.94 3.36 -6.72
N ILE A 74 -0.52 4.12 -5.71
CA ILE A 74 -1.40 5.01 -4.95
C ILE A 74 -1.96 6.16 -5.79
N LEU A 75 -1.20 6.66 -6.77
CA LEU A 75 -1.63 7.75 -7.65
C LEU A 75 -2.69 7.25 -8.62
N LEU A 76 -2.52 6.06 -9.22
CA LEU A 76 -3.55 5.45 -10.07
C LEU A 76 -4.87 5.26 -9.31
N ASN A 77 -4.79 4.81 -8.05
CA ASN A 77 -5.98 4.68 -7.22
C ASN A 77 -6.64 6.04 -6.93
N CYS A 78 -5.86 7.08 -6.62
CA CYS A 78 -6.41 8.41 -6.35
C CYS A 78 -7.07 9.02 -7.58
N LEU A 79 -6.41 8.94 -8.75
CA LEU A 79 -6.96 9.39 -10.03
C LEU A 79 -8.26 8.64 -10.36
N ALA A 80 -8.30 7.32 -10.15
CA ALA A 80 -9.49 6.53 -10.40
C ALA A 80 -10.66 6.88 -9.47
N LEU A 81 -10.41 7.22 -8.19
CA LEU A 81 -11.46 7.60 -7.25
C LEU A 81 -12.13 8.95 -7.57
N VAL A 82 -11.38 9.90 -8.16
CA VAL A 82 -11.93 11.20 -8.57
C VAL A 82 -12.58 11.17 -9.95
N ASP A 83 -12.33 10.12 -10.73
CA ASP A 83 -12.89 9.96 -12.06
C ASP A 83 -14.41 9.72 -12.02
N ARG A 84 -15.16 10.44 -12.87
CA ARG A 84 -16.61 10.35 -12.95
C ARG A 84 -17.12 9.06 -13.62
N ARG A 85 -16.26 8.33 -14.35
CA ARG A 85 -16.54 6.98 -14.87
C ARG A 85 -16.82 5.99 -13.73
N VAL A 86 -16.27 6.24 -12.53
CA VAL A 86 -16.57 5.46 -11.33
C VAL A 86 -17.83 6.02 -10.65
N GLY A 87 -18.96 5.35 -10.92
CA GLY A 87 -20.26 5.73 -10.39
C GLY A 87 -20.40 5.57 -8.88
N LYS A 88 -21.39 6.27 -8.30
CA LYS A 88 -21.65 6.29 -6.85
C LYS A 88 -21.85 4.89 -6.25
N LYS A 89 -22.61 4.01 -6.92
CA LYS A 89 -22.83 2.63 -6.48
C LYS A 89 -21.51 1.88 -6.32
N ARG A 90 -20.65 1.94 -7.34
CA ARG A 90 -19.34 1.31 -7.33
C ARG A 90 -18.43 1.84 -6.23
N ILE A 91 -18.43 3.16 -5.98
CA ILE A 91 -17.71 3.74 -4.83
C ILE A 91 -18.23 3.18 -3.50
N MET A 92 -19.55 2.97 -3.33
CA MET A 92 -20.08 2.38 -2.10
C MET A 92 -19.60 0.94 -1.91
N ASP A 93 -19.64 0.14 -2.97
CA ASP A 93 -19.25 -1.28 -2.92
C ASP A 93 -17.74 -1.47 -2.59
N MET A 94 -16.93 -0.42 -2.74
CA MET A 94 -15.49 -0.42 -2.44
C MET A 94 -15.14 -0.11 -0.97
N GLU A 95 -16.10 0.13 -0.07
CA GLU A 95 -15.82 0.58 1.30
C GLU A 95 -14.79 -0.31 2.02
N GLN A 96 -15.00 -1.64 1.97
CA GLN A 96 -14.12 -2.59 2.66
C GLN A 96 -12.71 -2.63 2.04
N SER A 97 -12.62 -2.63 0.70
CA SER A 97 -11.33 -2.74 0.01
C SER A 97 -10.47 -1.48 0.19
N VAL A 98 -11.10 -0.30 0.29
CA VAL A 98 -10.38 0.96 0.49
C VAL A 98 -9.78 1.08 1.89
N ARG A 99 -10.42 0.50 2.93
CA ARG A 99 -9.86 0.50 4.31
C ARG A 99 -8.47 -0.14 4.40
N MET A 100 -8.14 -1.03 3.47
CA MET A 100 -6.84 -1.71 3.41
C MET A 100 -5.80 -0.96 2.55
N LYS A 101 -6.17 0.15 1.91
CA LYS A 101 -5.27 0.94 1.05
C LYS A 101 -4.55 2.05 1.83
N HIS A 102 -3.57 2.67 1.18
CA HIS A 102 -2.80 3.78 1.76
C HIS A 102 -3.71 4.93 2.24
N PRO A 103 -3.38 5.63 3.35
CA PRO A 103 -4.21 6.69 3.91
C PRO A 103 -4.63 7.80 2.93
N ILE A 104 -3.78 8.13 1.94
CA ILE A 104 -4.14 9.10 0.90
C ILE A 104 -5.31 8.60 0.03
N VAL A 105 -5.34 7.31 -0.31
CA VAL A 105 -6.43 6.70 -1.09
C VAL A 105 -7.72 6.71 -0.26
N GLN A 106 -7.63 6.41 1.04
CA GLN A 106 -8.75 6.51 1.97
C GLN A 106 -9.29 7.95 2.06
N TYR A 107 -8.41 8.93 2.08
CA TYR A 107 -8.78 10.35 2.06
C TYR A 107 -9.57 10.72 0.79
N PHE A 108 -9.06 10.35 -0.39
CA PHE A 108 -9.74 10.64 -1.67
C PHE A 108 -11.08 9.90 -1.78
N TYR A 109 -11.19 8.71 -1.22
CA TYR A 109 -12.45 7.99 -1.11
C TYR A 109 -13.46 8.73 -0.23
N ALA A 110 -13.05 9.17 0.97
CA ALA A 110 -13.90 9.94 1.87
C ALA A 110 -14.36 11.26 1.23
N LEU A 111 -13.45 11.94 0.52
CA LEU A 111 -13.75 13.14 -0.26
C LEU A 111 -14.81 12.84 -1.33
N ARG A 112 -14.64 11.75 -2.10
CA ARG A 112 -15.58 11.35 -3.15
C ARG A 112 -16.96 10.98 -2.60
N ARG A 113 -17.02 10.41 -1.39
CA ARG A 113 -18.26 10.06 -0.67
C ARG A 113 -18.97 11.27 -0.06
N GLY A 114 -18.31 12.42 0.06
CA GLY A 114 -18.83 13.57 0.79
C GLY A 114 -18.88 13.33 2.31
N LEU A 115 -18.00 12.49 2.84
CA LEU A 115 -17.78 12.30 4.29
C LEU A 115 -16.84 13.38 4.88
N LYS A 116 -16.61 14.41 4.04
CA LYS A 116 -15.90 15.68 4.12
C LYS A 116 -16.26 16.65 5.23
#